data_AF-A0A2E4WG27-F1
#
_entry.id   AF-A0A2E4WG27-F1
#
_cell.length_a   1.000
_cell.length_b   1.000
_cell.length_c   1.000
_cell.angle_alpha   90.00
_cell.angle_beta   90.00
_cell.angle_gamma   90.00
#
_symmetry.space_group_name_H-M   'P 1'
#
loop_
_entity.id
_entity.type
_entity.pdbx_description
1 polymer ?
#
loop_
_entity_poly.entity_id
_entity_poly.type
_entity_poly.pdbx_seq_one_letter_code
_entity_poly.pdbx_strand_id
1 'polypeptide(L)'
;MYFLEHLLQKYLFGLDSNLRGFIFGFVHVSIMLIGYYSGWSINRLLKLASNGYVAGIFGAALAHVIADLIASYLDPHLRSMVLGIVLGGLLPLSIVPLLEKFITKSKHHIVVGDHEDIEKDSKSKHK
;
A
#
# COMPACT_ATOMS: atom_id res chain seq x y z
N MET A 1 -22.84 26.20 -30.47
CA MET A 1 -23.48 25.56 -29.31
C MET A 1 -22.69 24.32 -28.86
N TYR A 2 -22.45 23.34 -29.74
CA TYR A 2 -21.69 22.12 -29.44
C TYR A 2 -20.24 22.31 -28.93
N PHE A 3 -19.51 23.33 -29.36
CA PHE A 3 -18.12 23.55 -28.91
C PHE A 3 -18.04 24.00 -27.44
N LEU A 4 -18.94 24.90 -27.03
CA LEU A 4 -19.00 25.37 -25.64
C LEU A 4 -19.49 24.25 -24.71
N GLU A 5 -20.49 23.47 -25.14
CA GLU A 5 -20.96 22.29 -24.40
C GLU A 5 -19.85 21.24 -24.25
N HIS A 6 -19.06 20.97 -25.30
CA HIS A 6 -17.94 20.04 -25.24
C HIS A 6 -16.83 20.52 -24.30
N LEU A 7 -16.52 21.83 -24.31
CA LEU A 7 -15.52 22.43 -23.43
C LEU A 7 -16.00 22.41 -21.96
N LEU A 8 -17.27 22.76 -21.73
CA LEU A 8 -17.89 22.76 -20.41
C LEU A 8 -17.99 21.35 -19.85
N GLN A 9 -18.37 20.37 -20.68
CA GLN A 9 -18.43 18.97 -20.30
C GLN A 9 -17.04 18.43 -19.95
N LYS A 10 -15.98 18.78 -20.68
CA LYS A 10 -14.61 18.38 -20.36
C LYS A 10 -14.10 19.01 -19.05
N TYR A 11 -14.40 20.29 -18.79
CA TYR A 11 -14.01 20.97 -17.56
C TYR A 11 -14.80 20.48 -16.34
N LEU A 12 -16.12 20.28 -16.48
CA LEU A 12 -16.99 19.77 -15.42
C LEU A 12 -16.70 18.28 -15.13
N PHE A 13 -16.56 17.42 -16.15
CA PHE A 13 -16.11 16.04 -15.93
C PHE A 13 -14.70 15.97 -15.35
N GLY A 14 -13.81 16.89 -15.73
CA GLY A 14 -12.46 16.98 -15.17
C GLY A 14 -12.48 17.36 -13.69
N LEU A 15 -13.31 18.33 -13.31
CA LEU A 15 -13.55 18.70 -11.90
C LEU A 15 -14.14 17.55 -11.10
N ASP A 16 -15.15 16.85 -11.63
CA ASP A 16 -15.72 15.66 -11.01
C ASP A 16 -14.70 14.53 -10.87
N SER A 17 -13.84 14.33 -11.86
CA SER A 17 -12.78 13.30 -11.82
C SER A 17 -11.71 13.62 -10.78
N ASN A 18 -11.30 14.89 -10.67
CA ASN A 18 -10.32 15.33 -9.67
C ASN A 18 -10.87 15.22 -8.25
N LEU A 19 -12.14 15.56 -8.03
CA LEU A 19 -12.78 15.41 -6.72
C LEU A 19 -12.91 13.94 -6.31
N ARG A 20 -13.23 13.05 -7.26
CA ARG A 20 -13.23 11.59 -7.02
C ARG A 20 -11.84 11.08 -6.67
N GLY A 21 -10.83 11.48 -7.45
CA GLY A 21 -9.43 11.16 -7.18
C GLY A 21 -8.96 11.65 -5.81
N PHE A 22 -9.42 12.83 -5.39
CA PHE A 22 -9.17 13.37 -4.05
C PHE A 22 -9.79 12.49 -2.95
N ILE A 23 -11.08 12.12 -3.07
CA ILE A 23 -11.75 11.27 -2.08
C ILE A 23 -11.06 9.91 -1.97
N PHE A 24 -10.76 9.27 -3.10
CA PHE A 24 -10.03 8.00 -3.11
C PHE A 24 -8.67 8.15 -2.43
N GLY A 25 -7.86 9.13 -2.84
CA GLY A 25 -6.53 9.37 -2.28
C GLY A 25 -6.56 9.70 -0.79
N PHE A 26 -7.52 10.51 -0.35
CA PHE A 26 -7.71 10.84 1.06
C PHE A 26 -8.04 9.61 1.91
N VAL A 27 -8.99 8.78 1.47
CA VAL A 27 -9.39 7.56 2.17
C VAL A 27 -8.24 6.55 2.18
N HIS A 28 -7.61 6.30 1.02
CA HIS A 28 -6.49 5.37 0.88
C HIS A 28 -5.35 5.74 1.84
N VAL A 29 -4.86 6.98 1.81
CA VAL A 29 -3.74 7.42 2.65
C VAL A 29 -4.13 7.45 4.13
N SER A 30 -5.36 7.86 4.47
CA SER A 30 -5.81 7.89 5.87
C SER A 30 -5.82 6.49 6.49
N ILE A 31 -6.32 5.49 5.78
CA ILE A 31 -6.33 4.09 6.24
C ILE A 31 -4.91 3.58 6.43
N MET A 32 -4.02 3.88 5.47
CA MET A 32 -2.61 3.52 5.59
C MET A 32 -1.96 4.15 6.83
N LEU A 33 -2.14 5.45 7.05
CA LEU A 33 -1.60 6.14 8.22
C LEU A 33 -2.14 5.55 9.52
N ILE A 34 -3.44 5.25 9.60
CA ILE A 34 -4.03 4.58 10.74
C ILE A 34 -3.36 3.21 10.95
N GLY A 35 -3.16 2.42 9.90
CA GLY A 35 -2.46 1.14 9.97
C GLY A 35 -1.04 1.26 10.51
N TYR A 36 -0.27 2.24 10.01
CA TYR A 36 1.09 2.50 10.47
C TYR A 36 1.15 2.92 11.95
N TYR A 37 0.32 3.89 12.36
CA TYR A 37 0.34 4.44 13.72
C TYR A 37 -0.37 3.57 14.76
N SER A 38 -1.35 2.76 14.37
CA SER A 38 -2.03 1.82 15.27
C SER A 38 -1.17 0.61 15.63
N GLY A 39 -0.04 0.41 14.93
CA GLY A 39 0.82 -0.75 15.16
C GLY A 39 0.14 -2.07 14.79
N TRP A 40 -0.86 -2.05 13.89
CA TRP A 40 -1.50 -3.25 13.37
C TRP A 40 -0.51 -4.03 12.49
N SER A 41 0.33 -4.80 13.17
CA SER A 41 1.51 -5.37 12.56
C SER A 41 1.18 -6.71 11.91
N ILE A 42 0.64 -6.63 10.70
CA ILE A 42 0.69 -7.75 9.73
C ILE A 42 2.15 -8.24 9.64
N ASN A 43 3.13 -7.33 9.72
CA ASN A 43 4.55 -7.64 9.83
C ASN A 43 4.88 -8.58 11.00
N ARG A 44 4.27 -8.43 12.18
CA ARG A 44 4.55 -9.28 13.36
C ARG A 44 4.02 -10.70 13.19
N LEU A 45 2.86 -10.85 12.54
CA LEU A 45 2.32 -12.15 12.16
C LEU A 45 3.16 -12.82 11.06
N LEU A 46 3.55 -12.07 10.03
CA LEU A 46 4.38 -12.57 8.92
C LEU A 46 5.83 -12.86 9.33
N LYS A 47 6.38 -12.11 10.30
CA LYS A 47 7.72 -12.34 10.87
C LYS A 47 7.83 -13.68 11.59
N LEU A 48 6.74 -14.15 12.20
CA LEU A 48 6.74 -15.46 12.84
C LEU A 48 6.83 -16.60 11.80
N ALA A 49 6.43 -16.33 10.56
CA ALA A 49 6.40 -17.30 9.47
C ALA A 49 7.55 -17.16 8.45
N SER A 50 8.32 -16.05 8.45
CA SER A 50 9.30 -15.75 7.39
C SER A 50 10.47 -14.89 7.86
N ASN A 51 11.50 -14.76 7.02
CA ASN A 51 12.64 -13.85 7.25
C ASN A 51 12.13 -12.41 7.41
N GLY A 52 12.54 -11.71 8.48
CA GLY A 52 11.91 -10.44 8.89
C GLY A 52 11.93 -9.33 7.85
N TYR A 53 12.87 -9.36 6.91
CA TYR A 53 12.91 -8.45 5.75
C TYR A 53 11.81 -8.76 4.72
N VAL A 54 11.66 -10.04 4.34
CA VAL A 54 10.61 -10.49 3.41
C VAL A 54 9.22 -10.27 4.01
N ALA A 55 9.08 -10.54 5.32
CA ALA A 55 7.87 -10.21 6.07
C ALA A 55 7.51 -8.72 5.97
N GLY A 56 8.51 -7.84 6.04
CA GLY A 56 8.32 -6.40 5.93
C GLY A 56 7.82 -5.94 4.56
N ILE A 57 8.41 -6.46 3.47
CA ILE A 57 7.97 -6.15 2.11
C ILE A 57 6.55 -6.68 1.87
N PHE A 58 6.29 -7.93 2.26
CA PHE A 58 4.96 -8.53 2.11
C PHE A 58 3.90 -7.79 2.91
N GLY A 59 4.18 -7.44 4.17
CA GLY A 59 3.20 -6.72 4.99
C GLY A 59 2.94 -5.30 4.51
N ALA A 60 3.96 -4.58 4.05
CA ALA A 60 3.78 -3.25 3.45
C ALA A 60 2.92 -3.31 2.18
N ALA A 61 3.21 -4.24 1.28
CA ALA A 61 2.45 -4.39 0.05
C ALA A 61 1.03 -4.92 0.30
N LEU A 62 0.84 -5.84 1.26
CA LEU A 62 -0.51 -6.30 1.66
C LEU A 62 -1.34 -5.18 2.29
N ALA A 63 -0.73 -4.32 3.11
CA ALA A 63 -1.40 -3.15 3.68
C ALA A 63 -1.90 -2.19 2.60
N HIS A 64 -1.11 -1.97 1.53
CA HIS A 64 -1.55 -1.19 0.37
C HIS A 64 -2.75 -1.83 -0.33
N VAL A 65 -2.71 -3.15 -0.59
CA VAL A 65 -3.83 -3.87 -1.23
C VAL A 65 -5.12 -3.74 -0.41
N ILE A 66 -5.02 -3.82 0.92
CA ILE A 66 -6.17 -3.63 1.81
C ILE A 66 -6.67 -2.18 1.78
N ALA A 67 -5.77 -1.20 1.80
CA ALA A 67 -6.14 0.21 1.69
C ALA A 67 -6.84 0.51 0.35
N ASP A 68 -6.32 -0.04 -0.75
CA ASP A 68 -6.92 0.05 -2.09
C ASP A 68 -8.29 -0.63 -2.15
N LEU A 69 -8.45 -1.81 -1.55
CA LEU A 69 -9.74 -2.48 -1.44
C LEU A 69 -10.77 -1.59 -0.74
N ILE A 70 -10.43 -1.04 0.42
CA ILE A 70 -11.38 -0.22 1.19
C ILE A 70 -11.68 1.10 0.45
N ALA A 71 -10.66 1.77 -0.08
CA ALA A 71 -10.84 3.03 -0.80
C ALA A 71 -11.67 2.84 -2.08
N SER A 72 -11.40 1.79 -2.87
CA SER A 72 -12.15 1.50 -4.09
C SER A 72 -13.56 0.97 -3.83
N TYR A 73 -13.78 0.29 -2.69
CA TYR A 73 -15.11 -0.14 -2.28
C TYR A 73 -15.98 1.05 -1.81
N LEU A 74 -15.38 2.05 -1.16
CA LEU A 74 -16.09 3.23 -0.70
C LEU A 74 -16.40 4.22 -1.84
N ASP A 75 -15.57 4.30 -2.89
CA ASP A 75 -15.88 5.07 -4.09
C ASP A 75 -16.88 4.32 -5.01
N PRO A 76 -18.12 4.80 -5.18
CA PRO A 76 -19.13 4.15 -6.02
C PRO A 76 -18.69 3.91 -7.47
N HIS A 77 -17.74 4.70 -7.99
CA HIS A 77 -17.28 4.59 -9.37
C HIS A 77 -16.20 3.53 -9.56
N LEU A 78 -15.47 3.20 -8.50
CA LEU A 78 -14.40 2.20 -8.54
C LEU A 78 -14.86 0.81 -8.07
N ARG A 79 -16.07 0.68 -7.53
CA ARG A 79 -16.64 -0.59 -7.05
C ARG A 79 -16.58 -1.72 -8.07
N SER A 80 -16.85 -1.43 -9.34
CA SER A 80 -16.79 -2.43 -10.41
C SER A 80 -15.36 -2.89 -10.72
N MET A 81 -14.35 -2.09 -10.37
CA MET A 81 -12.93 -2.35 -10.59
C MET A 81 -12.22 -2.98 -9.38
N VAL A 82 -12.88 -3.06 -8.21
CA VAL A 82 -12.31 -3.56 -6.94
C VAL A 82 -11.59 -4.90 -7.12
N LEU A 83 -12.22 -5.86 -7.80
CA LEU A 83 -11.60 -7.18 -8.02
C LEU A 83 -10.32 -7.08 -8.86
N GLY A 84 -10.32 -6.24 -9.89
CA GLY A 84 -9.13 -6.00 -10.71
C GLY A 84 -8.02 -5.31 -9.92
N ILE A 85 -8.36 -4.34 -9.07
CA ILE A 85 -7.42 -3.64 -8.19
C ILE A 85 -6.78 -4.62 -7.21
N VAL A 86 -7.59 -5.45 -6.53
CA VAL A 86 -7.07 -6.43 -5.56
C VAL A 86 -6.21 -7.48 -6.24
N LEU A 87 -6.70 -8.13 -7.31
CA LEU A 87 -5.94 -9.16 -8.01
C LEU A 87 -4.66 -8.60 -8.64
N GLY A 88 -4.74 -7.40 -9.22
CA GLY A 88 -3.59 -6.68 -9.76
C GLY A 88 -2.55 -6.32 -8.71
N GLY A 89 -2.97 -5.97 -7.48
CA GLY A 89 -2.07 -5.71 -6.36
C GLY A 89 -1.47 -6.98 -5.74
N LEU A 90 -2.22 -8.09 -5.73
CA LEU A 90 -1.73 -9.38 -5.22
C LEU A 90 -0.76 -10.08 -6.18
N LEU A 91 -0.89 -9.87 -7.50
CA LEU A 91 -0.07 -10.57 -8.49
C LEU A 91 1.44 -10.32 -8.31
N PRO A 92 1.93 -9.08 -8.14
CA PRO A 92 3.35 -8.81 -7.88
C PRO A 92 3.89 -9.45 -6.59
N LEU A 93 3.04 -9.64 -5.56
CA LEU A 93 3.46 -10.28 -4.30
C LEU A 93 3.98 -11.70 -4.53
N SER A 94 3.42 -12.43 -5.49
CA SER A 94 3.88 -13.78 -5.82
C SER A 94 5.33 -13.83 -6.32
N ILE A 95 5.84 -12.72 -6.85
CA ILE A 95 7.18 -12.58 -7.42
C ILE A 95 8.20 -12.16 -6.36
N VAL A 96 7.77 -11.57 -5.23
CA VAL A 96 8.65 -11.08 -4.16
C VAL A 96 9.66 -12.14 -3.66
N PRO A 97 9.28 -13.42 -3.41
CA PRO A 97 10.24 -14.44 -2.98
C PRO A 97 11.31 -14.74 -4.04
N LEU A 98 10.95 -14.64 -5.33
CA LEU A 98 11.90 -14.80 -6.42
C LEU A 98 12.84 -13.59 -6.49
N LEU A 99 12.30 -12.38 -6.40
CA LEU A 99 13.11 -11.15 -6.42
C LEU A 99 14.13 -11.11 -5.28
N GLU A 100 13.78 -11.59 -4.09
CA GLU A 100 14.74 -11.69 -2.96
C GLU A 100 15.90 -12.63 -3.27
N LYS A 101 15.63 -13.73 -3.98
CA LYS A 101 16.65 -14.70 -4.38
C LYS A 101 17.58 -14.17 -5.48
N PHE A 102 17.10 -13.33 -6.39
CA PHE A 102 17.83 -12.89 -7.58
C PHE A 102 18.44 -11.48 -7.48
N ILE A 103 17.81 -10.55 -6.75
CA ILE A 103 18.25 -9.16 -6.62
C ILE A 103 18.96 -9.00 -5.27
N THR A 104 20.25 -9.38 -5.29
CA THR A 104 21.32 -9.21 -4.29
C THR A 104 21.00 -8.52 -2.95
N LYS A 105 21.40 -9.18 -1.85
CA LYS A 105 21.50 -8.60 -0.50
C LYS A 105 22.49 -7.42 -0.45
N SER A 106 21.99 -6.20 -0.57
CA SER A 106 22.68 -5.03 -0.03
C SER A 106 22.88 -5.26 1.47
N LYS A 107 24.10 -5.09 1.99
CA LYS A 107 24.44 -5.26 3.42
C LYS A 107 23.76 -4.23 4.34
N HIS A 108 22.94 -3.33 3.80
CA HIS A 108 22.21 -2.32 4.54
C HIS A 108 20.76 -2.78 4.62
N HIS A 109 20.45 -3.55 5.68
CA HIS A 109 19.08 -3.91 6.03
C HIS A 109 18.29 -2.62 6.24
N ILE A 110 17.35 -2.33 5.35
CA ILE A 110 16.35 -1.30 5.59
C ILE A 110 15.37 -1.92 6.57
N VAL A 111 15.46 -1.51 7.84
CA VAL A 111 14.52 -1.91 8.89
C VAL A 111 13.20 -1.22 8.60
N VAL A 112 12.32 -1.89 7.86
CA VAL A 112 10.99 -1.36 7.55
C VAL A 112 10.06 -1.69 8.72
N GLY A 113 9.79 -0.68 9.55
CA GLY A 113 8.56 -0.58 10.32
C GLY A 113 8.39 -1.49 11.52
N ASP A 114 9.49 -1.99 12.13
CA ASP A 114 9.39 -2.59 13.46
C ASP A 114 10.32 -1.88 14.44
N HIS A 115 9.71 -1.02 15.26
CA HIS A 115 10.40 -0.31 16.32
C HIS A 115 11.00 -1.27 17.35
N GLU A 116 10.43 -2.47 17.54
CA GLU A 116 10.97 -3.49 18.45
C GLU A 116 12.35 -4.00 17.98
N ASP A 117 12.55 -4.13 16.66
CA ASP A 117 13.82 -4.60 16.09
C ASP A 117 14.91 -3.52 16.19
N ILE A 118 14.55 -2.25 15.96
CA ILE A 118 15.48 -1.12 16.14
C ILE A 118 15.95 -1.03 17.59
N GLU A 119 15.04 -1.21 18.55
CA GLU A 119 15.37 -1.17 19.97
C GLU A 119 16.24 -2.36 20.40
N LYS A 120 15.95 -3.58 19.90
CA LYS A 120 16.75 -4.78 20.18
C LYS A 120 18.15 -4.69 19.56
N ASP A 121 18.28 -4.22 18.33
CA ASP A 121 19.59 -4.05 17.66
C ASP A 121 20.44 -2.94 18.29
N SER A 122 19.81 -1.87 18.77
CA SER A 122 20.50 -0.81 19.53
C SER A 122 21.03 -1.33 20.86
N LYS A 123 20.23 -2.14 21.59
CA LYS A 123 20.63 -2.75 22.86
C LYS A 123 21.68 -3.84 22.70
N SER A 124 21.71 -4.57 21.58
CA SER A 124 22.67 -5.66 21.34
C SER A 124 24.07 -5.14 20.99
N LYS A 125 24.18 -3.97 20.34
CA LYS A 125 25.47 -3.33 20.03
C LYS A 125 26.16 -2.64 21.21
N HIS A 126 25.46 -2.50 22.34
CA HIS A 126 25.99 -1.88 23.56
C HIS A 126 26.31 -2.90 24.67
N LYS A 127 26.62 -4.15 24.32
CA LYS A 127 27.05 -5.18 25.26
C LYS A 127 28.48 -5.67 25.00
#